data_AF-A0A022KVD7-F1
#
_entry.id   AF-A0A022KVD7-F1
#
_cell.length_a   1.000
_cell.length_b   1.000
_cell.length_c   1.000
_cell.angle_alpha   90.00
_cell.angle_beta   90.00
_cell.angle_gamma   90.00
#
_symmetry.space_group_name_H-M   'P 1'
#
loop_
_entity.id
_entity.type
_entity.pdbx_description
1 polymer ?
#
loop_
_entity_poly.entity_id
_entity_poly.type
_entity_poly.pdbx_seq_one_letter_code
_entity_poly.pdbx_strand_id
1 'polypeptide(L)'
;MDSERSAVASLAGRGYGTEYAAALMAIAFDGLGVRRVEANCFADNLASRRLMEKIGMRLEGHFREDSLHRSGRWLDGMSFALLASEYRSSPAES
;
A
#
# COMPACT_ATOMS: atom_id res chain seq x y z
N MET A 1 -4.83 21.76 -18.70
CA MET A 1 -3.96 20.81 -17.95
C MET A 1 -4.65 20.39 -16.65
N ASP A 2 -5.95 20.05 -16.72
CA ASP A 2 -6.81 19.81 -15.54
C ASP A 2 -7.75 18.61 -15.68
N SER A 3 -7.81 17.95 -16.86
CA SER A 3 -8.76 16.84 -17.08
C SER A 3 -8.23 15.47 -16.64
N GLU A 4 -6.90 15.28 -16.52
CA GLU A 4 -6.32 14.00 -16.09
C GLU A 4 -6.39 13.79 -14.57
N ARG A 5 -6.37 14.86 -13.76
CA ARG A 5 -6.54 14.76 -12.30
C ARG A 5 -7.93 14.29 -11.88
N SER A 6 -8.94 14.52 -12.73
CA SER A 6 -10.34 14.17 -12.47
C SER A 6 -10.63 12.67 -12.62
N ALA A 7 -9.95 11.97 -13.54
CA ALA A 7 -10.18 10.55 -13.81
C ALA A 7 -9.70 9.63 -12.67
N VAL A 8 -8.58 9.97 -12.02
CA VAL A 8 -8.00 9.16 -10.92
C VAL A 8 -8.86 9.20 -9.66
N ALA A 9 -9.48 10.36 -9.40
CA ALA A 9 -10.46 10.51 -8.31
C ALA A 9 -11.75 9.69 -8.57
N SER A 10 -12.15 9.57 -9.85
CA SER A 10 -13.34 8.81 -10.28
C SER A 10 -13.19 7.28 -10.14
N LEU A 11 -11.97 6.76 -9.92
CA LEU A 11 -11.70 5.32 -9.77
C LEU A 11 -11.56 4.89 -8.31
N ALA A 12 -11.48 5.85 -7.37
CA ALA A 12 -11.42 5.58 -5.95
C ALA A 12 -12.71 4.89 -5.46
N GLY A 13 -12.58 3.89 -4.59
CA GLY A 13 -13.72 3.15 -4.04
C GLY A 13 -14.32 2.07 -4.94
N ARG A 14 -13.75 1.82 -6.14
CA ARG A 14 -14.22 0.79 -7.09
C ARG A 14 -13.46 -0.55 -7.01
N GLY A 15 -12.63 -0.76 -5.99
CA GLY A 15 -11.91 -2.02 -5.77
C GLY A 15 -10.59 -2.18 -6.54
N TYR A 16 -10.35 -1.38 -7.58
CA TYR A 16 -9.11 -1.47 -8.39
C TYR A 16 -7.83 -1.37 -7.57
N GLY A 17 -7.78 -0.51 -6.56
CA GLY A 17 -6.59 -0.40 -5.70
C GLY A 17 -6.23 -1.71 -4.99
N THR A 18 -7.24 -2.47 -4.57
CA THR A 18 -7.04 -3.80 -3.96
C THR A 18 -6.63 -4.83 -5.00
N GLU A 19 -7.27 -4.83 -6.18
CA GLU A 19 -6.95 -5.76 -7.26
C GLU A 19 -5.51 -5.58 -7.76
N TYR A 20 -5.08 -4.34 -8.02
CA TYR A 20 -3.70 -4.05 -8.40
C TYR A 20 -2.71 -4.45 -7.30
N ALA A 21 -3.01 -4.13 -6.04
CA ALA A 21 -2.12 -4.47 -4.95
C ALA A 21 -1.98 -5.99 -4.76
N ALA A 22 -3.09 -6.75 -4.90
CA ALA A 22 -3.05 -8.21 -4.86
C ALA A 22 -2.24 -8.81 -6.02
N ALA A 23 -2.42 -8.29 -7.24
CA ALA A 23 -1.63 -8.70 -8.40
C ALA A 23 -0.12 -8.42 -8.21
N LEU A 24 0.22 -7.27 -7.62
CA LEU A 24 1.60 -6.94 -7.28
C LEU A 24 2.18 -7.89 -6.21
N MET A 25 1.39 -8.30 -5.22
CA MET A 25 1.85 -9.30 -4.23
C MET A 25 2.12 -10.65 -4.89
N ALA A 26 1.25 -11.11 -5.79
CA ALA A 26 1.47 -12.35 -6.54
C ALA A 26 2.76 -12.28 -7.38
N ILE A 27 2.98 -11.17 -8.09
CA ILE A 27 4.24 -10.95 -8.84
C ILE A 27 5.45 -10.99 -7.89
N ALA A 28 5.38 -10.31 -6.74
CA ALA A 28 6.50 -10.22 -5.82
C ALA A 28 6.83 -11.57 -5.14
N PHE A 29 5.83 -12.25 -4.58
CA PHE A 29 6.03 -13.47 -3.80
C PHE A 29 6.07 -14.73 -4.64
N ASP A 30 5.16 -14.86 -5.62
CA ASP A 30 5.04 -16.08 -6.44
C ASP A 30 5.93 -16.01 -7.69
N GLY A 31 6.08 -14.81 -8.28
CA GLY A 31 6.94 -14.59 -9.45
C GLY A 31 8.42 -14.39 -9.10
N LEU A 32 8.72 -13.36 -8.30
CA LEU A 32 10.10 -12.96 -7.98
C LEU A 32 10.67 -13.70 -6.76
N GLY A 33 9.84 -14.32 -5.93
CA GLY A 33 10.27 -15.09 -4.76
C GLY A 33 10.86 -14.22 -3.64
N VAL A 34 10.47 -12.94 -3.53
CA VAL A 34 11.03 -12.07 -2.49
C VAL A 34 10.64 -12.54 -1.09
N ARG A 35 11.51 -12.33 -0.10
CA ARG A 35 11.23 -12.68 1.31
C ARG A 35 10.16 -11.77 1.93
N ARG A 36 10.10 -10.52 1.49
CA ARG A 36 9.37 -9.44 2.14
C ARG A 36 9.04 -8.33 1.15
N VAL A 37 7.87 -7.74 1.31
CA VAL A 37 7.46 -6.51 0.63
C VAL A 37 7.22 -5.43 1.68
N GLU A 38 7.68 -4.23 1.37
CA GLU A 38 7.49 -3.03 2.19
C GLU A 38 6.71 -1.97 1.41
N ALA A 39 5.92 -1.19 2.12
CA ALA A 39 5.19 -0.07 1.55
C ALA A 39 5.13 1.08 2.56
N ASN A 40 5.37 2.30 2.06
CA ASN A 40 5.37 3.50 2.86
C ASN A 40 4.27 4.46 2.39
N CYS A 41 3.65 5.18 3.32
CA CYS A 41 2.71 6.24 2.99
C CYS A 41 2.77 7.38 4.01
N PHE A 42 2.30 8.56 3.64
CA PHE A 42 2.00 9.61 4.62
C PHE A 42 0.95 9.12 5.62
N ALA A 43 1.12 9.47 6.90
CA ALA A 43 0.23 9.05 7.98
C ALA A 43 -1.21 9.56 7.80
N ASP A 44 -1.39 10.69 7.10
CA ASP A 44 -2.71 11.26 6.78
C ASP A 44 -3.38 10.63 5.54
N ASN A 45 -2.68 9.78 4.80
CA ASN A 45 -3.23 9.05 3.66
C ASN A 45 -3.99 7.80 4.12
N LEU A 46 -5.20 8.02 4.63
CA LEU A 46 -6.09 6.97 5.14
C LEU A 46 -6.46 5.92 4.07
N ALA A 47 -6.50 6.30 2.79
CA ALA A 47 -6.81 5.38 1.70
C ALA A 47 -5.70 4.34 1.51
N SER A 48 -4.44 4.77 1.46
CA SER A 48 -3.29 3.88 1.37
C SER A 48 -3.14 3.00 2.60
N ARG A 49 -3.33 3.56 3.80
CA ARG A 49 -3.33 2.79 5.04
C ARG A 49 -4.35 1.64 5.02
N ARG A 50 -5.61 1.94 4.72
CA ARG A 50 -6.68 0.93 4.64
C ARG A 50 -6.42 -0.12 3.57
N LEU A 51 -5.82 0.27 2.45
CA LEU A 51 -5.44 -0.66 1.40
C LEU A 51 -4.36 -1.64 1.89
N MET A 52 -3.29 -1.13 2.51
CA MET A 52 -2.19 -1.95 3.05
C MET A 52 -2.68 -2.92 4.12
N GLU A 53 -3.53 -2.44 5.04
CA GLU A 53 -4.20 -3.30 6.04
C GLU A 53 -5.06 -4.38 5.38
N LYS A 54 -5.84 -4.04 4.35
CA LYS A 54 -6.74 -4.98 3.66
C LYS A 54 -6.00 -6.09 2.92
N ILE A 55 -4.82 -5.82 2.36
CA ILE A 55 -4.00 -6.84 1.69
C ILE A 55 -3.11 -7.64 2.67
N GLY A 56 -3.30 -7.44 3.97
CA GLY A 56 -2.64 -8.21 5.02
C GLY A 56 -1.29 -7.66 5.48
N MET A 57 -0.87 -6.47 5.05
CA MET A 57 0.37 -5.87 5.57
C MET A 57 0.20 -5.42 7.02
N ARG A 58 1.26 -5.55 7.82
CA ARG A 58 1.34 -5.05 9.19
C ARG A 58 2.00 -3.68 9.22
N LEU A 59 1.48 -2.76 10.03
CA LEU A 59 2.15 -1.51 10.40
C LEU A 59 3.36 -1.82 11.29
N GLU A 60 4.56 -1.43 10.86
CA GLU A 60 5.80 -1.66 11.61
C GLU A 60 6.46 -0.38 12.10
N GLY A 61 6.07 0.78 11.57
CA GLY A 61 6.61 2.06 12.03
C GLY A 61 5.70 3.25 11.76
N HIS A 62 5.71 4.20 12.70
CA HIS A 62 5.21 5.56 12.54
C HIS A 62 6.36 6.50 12.84
N PHE A 63 6.73 7.31 11.86
CA PHE A 63 7.88 8.19 11.94
C PHE A 63 7.42 9.64 11.87
N ARG A 64 8.00 10.49 12.70
CA ARG A 64 7.61 11.90 12.80
C ARG A 64 8.39 12.73 11.79
N GLU A 65 7.69 13.50 10.96
CA GLU A 65 8.28 14.41 9.97
C GLU A 65 9.35 13.77 9.05
N ASP A 66 9.24 12.48 8.68
CA ASP A 66 10.25 11.81 7.85
C ASP A 66 10.06 12.03 6.34
N SER A 67 8.83 12.32 5.91
CA SER A 67 8.45 12.24 4.50
C SER A 67 8.13 13.63 3.95
N LEU A 68 8.87 14.04 2.91
CA LEU A 68 8.67 15.34 2.25
C LEU A 68 7.49 15.28 1.26
N HIS A 69 6.38 15.94 1.60
CA HIS A 69 5.24 16.06 0.72
C HIS A 69 5.48 17.10 -0.39
N ARG A 70 4.84 16.91 -1.56
CA ARG A 70 4.91 17.83 -2.71
C ARG A 70 4.52 19.28 -2.41
N SER A 71 3.89 19.55 -1.27
CA SER A 71 3.60 20.91 -0.80
C SER A 71 4.82 21.58 -0.13
N GLY A 72 5.96 20.90 -0.02
CA GLY A 72 7.14 21.37 0.72
C GLY A 72 7.05 21.18 2.24
N ARG A 73 6.02 20.49 2.73
CA ARG A 73 5.86 20.20 4.17
C ARG A 73 6.44 18.82 4.47
N TRP A 74 7.17 18.72 5.58
CA TRP A 74 7.49 17.44 6.19
C TRP A 74 6.24 16.92 6.91
N LEU A 75 5.90 15.67 6.64
CA LEU A 75 4.76 14.99 7.24
C LEU A 75 5.24 13.69 7.90
N ASP A 76 4.43 13.23 8.85
CA ASP A 76 4.61 11.90 9.42
C ASP A 76 4.44 10.83 8.34
N GLY A 77 5.30 9.82 8.37
CA GLY A 77 5.22 8.64 7.52
C GLY A 77 4.88 7.39 8.33
N MET A 78 4.31 6.42 7.63
CA MET A 78 4.05 5.08 8.13
C MET A 78 4.71 4.06 7.22
N SER A 79 5.28 3.02 7.83
CA SER A 79 5.87 1.90 7.12
C SER A 79 5.13 0.60 7.44
N PHE A 80 4.76 -0.10 6.39
CA PHE A 80 4.06 -1.37 6.42
C PHE A 80 4.90 -2.45 5.77
N ALA A 81 4.67 -3.69 6.19
CA ALA A 81 5.31 -4.82 5.55
C ALA A 81 4.47 -6.10 5.57
N LEU A 82 4.79 -6.98 4.62
CA LEU A 82 4.28 -8.34 4.54
C LEU A 82 5.42 -9.30 4.24
N LEU A 83 5.53 -10.37 5.03
CA LEU A 83 6.48 -11.44 4.79
C LEU A 83 5.87 -12.48 3.86
N ALA A 84 6.72 -13.16 3.09
CA ALA A 84 6.28 -14.24 2.21
C ALA A 84 5.65 -15.42 2.98
N SER A 85 6.09 -15.65 4.24
CA SER A 85 5.46 -16.64 5.13
C SER A 85 4.05 -16.25 5.52
N GLU A 86 3.80 -14.97 5.76
CA GLU A 86 2.48 -14.44 6.13
C GLU A 86 1.54 -14.50 4.93
N TYR A 87 2.01 -14.06 3.75
CA TYR A 87 1.27 -14.17 2.49
C TYR A 87 0.83 -15.61 2.18
N ARG A 88 1.72 -16.60 2.35
CA ARG A 88 1.40 -18.02 2.14
C ARG A 88 0.53 -18.65 3.22
N SER A 89 0.48 -18.05 4.40
CA SER A 89 -0.34 -18.52 5.51
C SER A 89 -1.76 -17.97 5.50
N SER A 90 -2.02 -16.92 4.71
CA SER A 90 -3.39 -16.45 4.49
C SER A 90 -4.20 -17.58 3.87
N PRO A 91 -5.34 -17.95 4.47
CA PRO A 91 -6.19 -18.96 3.87
C PRO A 91 -6.59 -18.45 2.49
N ALA A 92 -6.16 -19.16 1.45
CA ALA A 92 -6.75 -18.99 0.13
C ALA A 92 -8.25 -19.14 0.34
N GLU A 93 -9.02 -18.09 0.06
CA GLU A 93 -10.48 -18.14 0.11
C GLU A 93 -10.92 -19.41 -0.64
N SER A 94 -11.57 -20.32 0.10
CA SER A 94 -12.14 -21.57 -0.42
C SER A 94 -13.40 -21.31 -1.24
#